data_AF-A0A2W6X4R6-F1
#
_entry.id   AF-A0A2W6X4R6-F1
#
_cell.length_a   1.000
_cell.length_b   1.000
_cell.length_c   1.000
_cell.angle_alpha   90.00
_cell.angle_beta   90.00
_cell.angle_gamma   90.00
#
_symmetry.space_group_name_H-M   'P 1'
#
loop_
_entity.id
_entity.type
_entity.pdbx_description
1 polymer ?
#
loop_
_entity_poly.entity_id
_entity_poly.type
_entity_poly.pdbx_seq_one_letter_code
_entity_poly.pdbx_strand_id
1 'polypeptide(L)' 'MKPVPWDQPATLIDLDGKAPLISTLRECVRHFAALKQFHQAQARILLTQPTAREGQRTRTWILDPHEISDLVVHLRNETL' A
#
# COMPACT_ATOMS: atom_id res chain seq x y z
N MET A 1 15.98 -4.39 -5.93
CA MET A 1 14.90 -4.09 -4.96
C MET A 1 14.85 -5.21 -3.95
N LYS A 2 14.70 -4.95 -2.64
CA LYS A 2 14.45 -6.04 -1.68
C LYS A 2 13.08 -6.68 -2.01
N PRO A 3 12.90 -8.00 -1.81
CA PRO A 3 11.61 -8.64 -2.06
C PRO A 3 10.53 -7.96 -1.23
N VAL A 4 9.40 -7.62 -1.87
CA VAL A 4 8.26 -7.03 -1.18
C VAL A 4 7.61 -8.10 -0.30
N PRO A 5 7.42 -7.86 1.00
CA PRO A 5 6.80 -8.83 1.91
C PRO A 5 5.27 -8.84 1.70
N TRP A 6 4.83 -9.38 0.58
CA TRP A 6 3.44 -9.35 0.12
C TRP A 6 2.43 -9.94 1.11
N ASP A 7 2.84 -10.94 1.87
CA ASP A 7 2.01 -11.65 2.85
C ASP A 7 1.96 -10.96 4.22
N GLN A 8 2.68 -9.85 4.41
CA GLN A 8 2.62 -9.13 5.68
C GLN A 8 1.19 -8.60 5.91
N PRO A 9 0.69 -8.61 7.16
CA PRO A 9 -0.55 -7.93 7.50
C PRO A 9 -0.44 -6.43 7.23
N ALA A 10 -1.53 -5.84 6.75
CA ALA A 10 -1.63 -4.43 6.43
C ALA A 10 -3.08 -3.96 6.56
N THR A 11 -3.28 -2.65 6.57
CA THR A 11 -4.61 -2.02 6.60
C THR A 11 -4.70 -0.92 5.57
N LEU A 12 -5.56 -1.08 4.56
CA LEU A 12 -5.91 -0.03 3.61
C LEU A 12 -6.99 0.86 4.21
N ILE A 13 -6.69 2.15 4.27
CA ILE A 13 -7.56 3.20 4.79
C ILE A 13 -7.90 4.11 3.61
N ASP A 14 -9.17 4.21 3.23
CA ASP A 14 -9.66 5.32 2.43
C ASP A 14 -10.28 6.37 3.36
N LEU A 15 -10.14 7.66 3.04
CA LEU A 15 -10.70 8.75 3.86
C LEU A 15 -12.15 9.08 3.47
N ASP A 16 -12.85 8.14 2.82
CA ASP A 16 -14.23 8.31 2.33
C ASP A 16 -15.27 7.89 3.38
N GLY A 17 -14.84 7.64 4.62
CA GLY A 17 -15.72 7.19 5.71
C GLY A 17 -16.12 5.72 5.64
N LYS A 18 -15.52 4.93 4.72
CA LYS A 18 -15.72 3.48 4.66
C LYS A 18 -14.89 2.77 5.72
N ALA A 19 -15.32 1.56 6.07
CA ALA A 19 -14.53 0.70 6.95
C ALA A 19 -13.17 0.38 6.28
N PRO A 20 -12.06 0.49 7.02
CA PRO A 20 -10.75 0.14 6.47
C PRO A 20 -10.69 -1.36 6.17
N LEU A 21 -9.94 -1.72 5.12
CA LEU A 21 -9.69 -3.11 4.79
C LEU A 21 -8.46 -3.61 5.55
N ILE A 22 -8.64 -4.59 6.44
CA ILE A 22 -7.56 -5.26 7.17
C ILE A 22 -7.31 -6.61 6.48
N SER A 23 -6.13 -6.78 5.87
CA SER A 23 -5.77 -7.99 5.09
C SER A 23 -4.25 -8.09 4.90
N THR A 24 -3.77 -8.82 3.88
CA THR A 24 -2.36 -8.80 3.47
C THR A 24 -2.02 -7.54 2.67
N LEU A 25 -0.73 -7.18 2.60
CA LEU A 25 -0.27 -6.08 1.75
C LEU A 25 -0.67 -6.29 0.29
N ARG A 26 -0.55 -7.52 -0.23
CA ARG A 26 -0.96 -7.87 -1.59
C ARG A 26 -2.44 -7.53 -1.85
N GLU A 27 -3.33 -7.95 -0.95
CA GLU A 27 -4.76 -7.66 -1.11
C GLU A 27 -5.07 -6.17 -0.95
N CYS A 28 -4.41 -5.49 -0.01
CA CYS A 28 -4.53 -4.03 0.12
C CYS A 28 -4.14 -3.29 -1.18
N VAL A 29 -3.04 -3.70 -1.82
CA VAL A 29 -2.59 -3.13 -3.11
C VAL A 29 -3.56 -3.45 -4.25
N ARG A 30 -4.10 -4.67 -4.31
CA ARG A 30 -5.14 -5.04 -5.30
C ARG A 30 -6.40 -4.22 -5.14
N HIS A 31 -6.88 -4.05 -3.90
CA HIS A 31 -8.04 -3.23 -3.60
C HIS A 31 -7.81 -1.75 -3.93
N PHE A 32 -6.63 -1.20 -3.61
CA PHE A 32 -6.24 0.15 -4.02
C PHE A 32 -6.28 0.34 -5.55
N ALA A 33 -5.78 -0.64 -6.32
CA ALA A 33 -5.79 -0.58 -7.78
C ALA A 33 -7.21 -0.53 -8.39
N ALA A 34 -8.22 -1.03 -7.67
CA ALA A 34 -9.62 -1.01 -8.10
C ALA A 34 -10.37 0.28 -7.69
N LEU A 35 -9.79 1.12 -6.83
CA LEU A 35 -10.38 2.40 -6.43
C LEU A 35 -10.40 3.40 -7.60
N LYS A 36 -11.38 4.31 -7.60
CA LYS A 36 -11.36 5.49 -8.48
C LYS A 36 -10.21 6.41 -8.08
N GLN A 37 -9.67 7.18 -9.04
CA GLN A 37 -8.53 8.10 -8.81
C GLN A 37 -8.72 9.03 -7.60
N PHE A 38 -9.93 9.57 -7.41
CA PHE A 38 -10.22 10.43 -6.26
C PHE A 38 -10.00 9.70 -4.92
N HIS A 39 -10.43 8.44 -4.81
CA HIS A 39 -10.23 7.64 -3.60
C HIS A 39 -8.79 7.15 -3.47
N GLN A 40 -8.09 6.86 -4.58
CA GLN A 40 -6.66 6.52 -4.55
C GLN A 40 -5.82 7.65 -3.95
N ALA A 41 -6.09 8.91 -4.35
CA ALA A 41 -5.39 10.08 -3.82
C ALA A 41 -5.56 10.26 -2.30
N GLN A 42 -6.60 9.66 -1.72
CA GLN A 42 -6.89 9.72 -0.29
C GLN A 42 -6.54 8.42 0.46
N ALA A 43 -6.14 7.37 -0.25
CA ALA A 43 -5.89 6.09 0.37
C ALA A 43 -4.48 6.01 0.96
N ARG A 44 -4.37 5.37 2.13
CA ARG A 44 -3.09 5.02 2.77
C ARG A 44 -3.09 3.55 3.14
N ILE A 45 -1.92 2.93 3.19
CA ILE A 45 -1.77 1.60 3.78
C ILE A 45 -0.94 1.72 5.05
N LEU A 46 -1.50 1.29 6.17
CA LEU A 46 -0.77 1.07 7.42
C LEU A 46 -0.15 -0.33 7.39
N LEU A 47 1.15 -0.42 7.61
CA LEU A 47 1.93 -1.65 7.72
C LEU A 47 2.00 -2.12 9.17
N THR A 48 2.27 -3.40 9.39
CA THR A 48 2.60 -3.94 10.73
C THR A 48 4.10 -4.00 11.01
N GLN A 49 4.93 -3.60 10.05
CA GLN A 49 6.38 -3.44 10.24
C GLN A 49 6.84 -2.17 9.53
N PRO A 50 7.78 -1.41 10.13
CA PRO A 50 8.19 -0.15 9.57
C PRO A 50 9.17 -0.37 8.40
N THR A 51 8.93 0.32 7.29
CA THR A 51 9.78 0.30 6.10
C THR A 51 10.68 1.54 6.03
N ALA A 52 11.85 1.39 5.43
CA ALA A 52 12.73 2.52 5.15
C ALA A 52 12.28 3.23 3.87
N ARG A 53 12.28 4.56 3.88
CA ARG A 53 12.10 5.39 2.69
C ARG A 53 13.43 6.02 2.30
N GLU A 54 13.67 6.11 1.00
CA GLU A 54 14.81 6.87 0.49
C GLU A 54 14.68 8.33 0.91
N GLY A 55 15.78 8.94 1.36
CA GLY A 55 15.81 10.33 1.84
C GLY A 55 15.24 10.55 3.26
N GLN A 56 14.70 9.53 3.94
CA GLN A 56 14.24 9.66 5.33
C GLN A 56 15.18 8.95 6.32
N ARG A 57 15.45 9.64 7.44
CA ARG A 57 16.31 9.11 8.52
C ARG A 57 15.60 8.03 9.36
N THR A 58 14.28 8.13 9.49
CA THR A 58 13.45 7.22 10.29
C THR A 58 12.61 6.33 9.39
N ARG A 59 12.29 5.13 9.86
CA ARG A 59 11.37 4.23 9.15
C ARG A 59 9.93 4.71 9.33
N THR A 60 9.07 4.43 8.34
CA THR A 60 7.63 4.75 8.35
C THR A 60 6.79 3.49 8.46
N TRP A 61 5.59 3.62 9.00
CA TRP A 61 4.57 2.57 9.02
C TRP A 61 3.48 2.78 7.98
N ILE A 62 3.43 3.95 7.35
CA ILE A 62 2.38 4.34 6.42
C ILE A 62 2.98 4.37 5.01
N LEU A 63 2.24 3.85 4.03
CA LEU A 63 2.47 4.06 2.61
C LEU A 63 1.50 5.12 2.08
N ASP A 64 2.05 6.08 1.34
CA ASP A 64 1.33 7.14 0.65
C ASP A 64 0.85 6.67 -0.73
N PRO A 65 -0.16 7.34 -1.34
CA PRO A 65 -0.76 6.91 -2.61
C PRO A 65 0.23 6.59 -3.75
N HIS A 66 1.30 7.37 -3.86
CA HIS A 66 2.30 7.18 -4.91
C HIS A 66 3.14 5.91 -4.70
N GLU A 67 3.53 5.62 -3.45
CA GLU A 67 4.26 4.39 -3.11
C GLU A 67 3.38 3.15 -3.31
N ILE A 68 2.08 3.25 -3.00
CA ILE A 68 1.12 2.17 -3.27
C ILE A 68 0.99 1.96 -4.78
N SER A 69 1.02 3.03 -5.57
CA SER A 69 0.99 2.95 -7.04
C SER A 69 2.22 2.24 -7.61
N ASP A 70 3.41 2.48 -7.05
CA ASP A 70 4.63 1.74 -7.42
C ASP A 70 4.50 0.24 -7.11
N LEU A 71 3.88 -0.11 -5.97
CA LEU A 71 3.57 -1.50 -5.64
C LEU A 71 2.55 -2.11 -6.61
N VAL A 72 1.56 -1.36 -7.09
CA VAL A 72 0.62 -1.84 -8.12
C VAL A 72 1.37 -2.18 -9.41
N VAL A 73 2.31 -1.32 -9.83
CA VAL A 73 3.16 -1.59 -11.01
C VAL A 73 3.99 -2.86 -10.79
N HIS A 74 4.61 -3.00 -9.62
CA HIS A 74 5.41 -4.18 -9.29
C HIS A 74 4.56 -5.46 -9.30
N LEU A 75 3.38 -5.45 -8.68
CA LEU A 75 2.45 -6.58 -8.63
C LEU A 75 2.01 -7.04 -10.02
N ARG A 76 1.75 -6.09 -10.93
CA ARG A 76 1.39 -6.39 -12.33
C ARG A 76 2.54 -7.06 -13.08
N ASN A 77 3.78 -6.65 -12.80
CA ASN A 77 4.97 -7.22 -13.42
C ASN A 77 5.34 -8.60 -12.87
N GLU A 78 4.89 -8.97 -11.66
CA GLU A 78 5.05 -10.33 -11.10
C GLU A 78 4.04 -11.36 -11.67
N THR A 79 2.90 -10.88 -12.18
CA THR A 79 1.77 -11.75 -12.59
C THR A 79 1.78 -12.05 -14.12
N LEU A 80 2.70 -11.44 -14.86
CA LEU A 80 2.98 -11.70 -16.28
C LEU A 80 4.19 -12.63 -16.43
#